data_AF-A0A1F8PD68-F1
#
_entry.id   AF-A0A1F8PD68-F1
#
_cell.length_a   1.000
_cell.length_b   1.000
_cell.length_c   1.000
_cell.angle_alpha   90.00
_cell.angle_beta   90.00
_cell.angle_gamma   90.00
#
_symmetry.space_group_name_H-M   'P 1'
#
loop_
_entity.id
_entity.type
_entity.pdbx_description
1 polymer ?
#
loop_
_entity_poly.entity_id
_entity_poly.type
_entity_poly.pdbx_seq_one_letter_code
_entity_poly.pdbx_strand_id
1 'polypeptide(L)'
;MTEANVRHHLAVLGREGLIDVHGRLKRQGRGRPEKLFGLNDRMRGDNLDLLSNSLMEILLTSRSDHEVERFLRSLGQRIRSKMGSIDPSRPPSSRLHHLIDKLSTNHYQARWEAGAEGPQVLFGRCPYASIIRRHPELCKMDQYLLEDLVGGFARQTAKIGEQRSLVCRFQLYESV
;
A
#
# COMPACT_ATOMS: atom_id res chain seq x y z
N MET A 1 29.86 20.77 -18.50
CA MET A 1 29.72 19.53 -17.68
C MET A 1 30.87 18.59 -18.04
N THR A 2 31.62 18.10 -17.06
CA THR A 2 32.76 17.19 -17.29
C THR A 2 32.32 15.73 -17.20
N GLU A 3 33.10 14.82 -17.78
CA GLU A 3 32.86 13.37 -17.69
C GLU A 3 32.80 12.89 -16.22
N ALA A 4 33.62 13.47 -15.35
CA ALA A 4 33.61 13.19 -13.91
C ALA A 4 32.27 13.58 -13.26
N ASN A 5 31.68 14.72 -13.64
CA ASN A 5 30.37 15.15 -13.15
C ASN A 5 29.26 14.20 -13.61
N VAL A 6 29.26 13.78 -14.89
CA VAL A 6 28.27 12.82 -15.41
C VAL A 6 28.32 11.50 -14.62
N ARG A 7 29.53 10.97 -14.38
CA ARG A 7 29.72 9.74 -13.61
C ARG A 7 29.26 9.88 -12.15
N HIS A 8 29.49 11.05 -11.54
CA HIS A 8 29.03 11.35 -10.19
C HIS A 8 27.51 11.34 -10.11
N HIS A 9 26.81 12.04 -11.01
CA HIS A 9 25.34 12.07 -11.03
C HIS A 9 24.74 10.68 -11.32
N LEU A 10 25.30 9.91 -12.26
CA LEU A 10 24.83 8.54 -12.51
C LEU A 10 25.04 7.62 -11.30
N ALA A 11 26.12 7.81 -10.53
CA ALA A 11 26.32 7.08 -9.27
C ALA A 11 25.29 7.49 -8.19
N VAL A 12 24.92 8.77 -8.11
CA VAL A 12 23.85 9.25 -7.23
C VAL A 12 22.51 8.62 -7.62
N LEU A 13 22.11 8.74 -8.89
CA LEU A 13 20.85 8.19 -9.40
C LEU A 13 20.77 6.67 -9.24
N GLY A 14 21.89 5.95 -9.40
CA GLY A 14 21.96 4.52 -9.13
C GLY A 14 21.79 4.17 -7.65
N ARG A 15 22.36 4.95 -6.73
CA ARG A 15 22.16 4.76 -5.27
C ARG A 15 20.73 5.06 -4.85
N GLU A 16 20.07 6.00 -5.53
CA GLU A 16 18.66 6.34 -5.29
C GLU A 16 17.69 5.36 -5.96
N GLY A 17 18.19 4.36 -6.70
CA GLY A 17 17.36 3.34 -7.36
C GLY A 17 16.52 3.90 -8.51
N LEU A 18 16.93 5.04 -9.07
CA LEU A 18 16.23 5.69 -10.20
C LEU A 18 16.69 5.12 -11.55
N ILE A 19 17.90 4.58 -11.62
CA ILE A 19 18.47 3.98 -12.82
C ILE A 19 19.17 2.65 -12.50
N ASP A 20 19.09 1.72 -13.45
CA ASP A 20 19.82 0.45 -13.43
C ASP A 20 20.94 0.44 -14.47
N VAL A 21 21.97 -0.36 -14.22
CA VAL A 21 23.05 -0.60 -15.19
C VAL A 21 22.67 -1.79 -16.08
N HIS A 22 22.10 -1.52 -17.25
CA HIS A 22 21.63 -2.55 -18.19
C HIS A 22 22.74 -3.34 -18.90
N GLY A 23 24.00 -3.01 -18.66
CA GLY A 23 25.14 -3.81 -19.11
C GLY A 23 26.36 -2.98 -19.48
N ARG A 24 27.40 -3.70 -19.92
CA ARG A 24 28.58 -3.12 -20.57
C ARG A 24 28.55 -3.50 -22.05
N LEU A 25 28.53 -2.53 -22.95
CA LEU A 25 28.73 -2.81 -24.37
C LEU A 25 30.15 -3.39 -24.54
N LYS A 26 30.24 -4.64 -25.01
CA LYS A 26 31.53 -5.23 -25.39
C LYS A 26 32.00 -4.52 -26.66
N ARG A 27 32.97 -3.61 -26.53
CA ARG A 27 33.74 -3.11 -27.68
C ARG A 27 34.57 -4.25 -28.25
N GLN A 28 34.57 -4.42 -29.57
CA GLN A 28 35.51 -5.30 -30.28
C GLN A 28 36.94 -4.71 -30.42
N GLY A 29 37.32 -3.71 -29.62
CA GLY A 29 38.63 -3.04 -29.70
C GLY A 29 39.10 -2.38 -28.39
N ARG A 30 40.35 -1.89 -28.35
CA ARG A 30 40.98 -1.31 -27.14
C ARG A 30 40.23 -0.07 -26.63
N GLY A 31 39.84 -0.04 -25.36
CA GLY A 31 39.15 1.10 -24.72
C GLY A 31 38.45 0.68 -23.43
N ARG A 32 38.11 1.64 -22.55
CA ARG A 32 37.33 1.36 -21.33
C ARG A 32 35.89 0.99 -21.73
N PRO A 33 35.30 -0.10 -21.19
CA PRO A 33 33.95 -0.52 -21.54
C PRO A 33 32.92 0.55 -21.15
N GLU A 34 31.99 0.81 -22.06
CA GLU A 34 30.87 1.73 -21.87
C GLU A 34 29.82 1.11 -20.95
N LYS A 35 29.30 1.89 -20.01
CA LYS A 35 28.19 1.47 -19.14
C LYS A 35 26.89 2.00 -19.71
N LEU A 36 25.92 1.12 -19.95
CA LEU A 36 24.57 1.50 -20.30
C LEU A 36 23.75 1.66 -19.04
N PHE A 37 23.15 2.83 -18.88
CA PHE A 37 22.20 3.14 -17.82
C PHE A 37 20.81 3.26 -18.44
N GLY A 38 19.79 2.78 -17.73
CA GLY A 38 18.40 3.01 -18.10
C GLY A 38 17.57 3.18 -16.85
N LEU A 39 16.34 3.68 -17.03
CA LEU A 39 15.44 3.88 -15.91
C LEU A 39 15.19 2.55 -15.20
N ASN A 40 15.19 2.60 -13.87
CA ASN A 40 14.70 1.47 -13.08
C ASN A 40 13.24 1.21 -13.46
N ASP A 41 12.80 -0.04 -13.40
CA ASP A 41 11.41 -0.40 -13.76
C ASP A 41 10.37 0.40 -12.95
N ARG A 42 10.70 0.79 -11.71
CA ARG A 42 9.88 1.69 -10.88
C ARG A 42 9.68 3.09 -11.46
N MET A 43 10.55 3.51 -12.38
CA MET A 43 10.56 4.82 -13.01
C MET A 43 10.03 4.81 -14.45
N ARG A 44 9.75 3.63 -15.04
CA ARG A 44 9.26 3.53 -16.42
C ARG A 44 7.80 3.98 -16.58
N GLY A 45 7.10 4.23 -15.48
CA GLY A 45 5.66 4.40 -15.46
C GLY A 45 4.96 3.07 -15.72
N ASP A 46 3.73 2.96 -15.23
CA ASP A 46 2.86 1.83 -15.48
C ASP A 46 1.43 2.31 -15.75
N ASN A 47 0.56 1.41 -16.20
CA ASN A 47 -0.86 1.68 -16.43
C ASN A 47 -1.74 0.98 -15.38
N LEU A 48 -1.19 0.67 -14.20
CA LEU A 48 -1.90 -0.14 -13.20
C LEU A 48 -3.09 0.60 -12.62
N ASP A 49 -2.98 1.91 -12.43
CA ASP A 49 -4.08 2.78 -12.02
C ASP A 49 -5.19 2.82 -13.06
N LEU A 50 -4.88 3.00 -14.36
CA LEU A 50 -5.90 2.91 -15.42
C LEU A 50 -6.61 1.55 -15.40
N LEU A 51 -5.84 0.45 -15.41
CA LEU A 51 -6.37 -0.90 -15.37
C LEU A 51 -7.24 -1.14 -14.11
N SER A 52 -6.76 -0.72 -12.94
CA SER A 52 -7.46 -0.94 -11.67
C SER A 52 -8.78 -0.18 -11.62
N ASN A 53 -8.84 1.06 -12.12
CA ASN A 53 -10.09 1.81 -12.19
C ASN A 53 -11.09 1.08 -13.11
N SER A 54 -10.67 0.71 -14.33
CA SER A 54 -11.57 0.02 -15.27
C SER A 54 -12.06 -1.33 -14.73
N LEU A 55 -11.20 -2.09 -14.06
CA LEU A 55 -11.61 -3.35 -13.43
C LEU A 55 -12.61 -3.11 -12.30
N MET A 56 -12.37 -2.12 -11.43
CA MET A 56 -13.30 -1.79 -10.34
C MET A 56 -14.65 -1.32 -10.88
N GLU A 57 -14.68 -0.48 -11.92
CA GLU A 57 -15.91 -0.06 -12.58
C GLU A 57 -16.68 -1.27 -13.12
N ILE A 58 -16.04 -2.15 -13.89
CA ILE A 58 -16.68 -3.36 -14.43
C ILE A 58 -17.19 -4.26 -13.29
N LEU A 59 -16.37 -4.46 -12.25
CA LEU A 59 -16.71 -5.34 -11.15
C LEU A 59 -17.90 -4.83 -10.34
N LEU A 60 -18.08 -3.51 -10.22
CA LEU A 60 -19.15 -2.91 -9.42
C LEU A 60 -20.39 -2.51 -10.24
N THR A 61 -20.27 -2.44 -11.56
CA THR A 61 -21.39 -2.08 -12.45
C THR A 61 -22.58 -3.02 -12.27
N SER A 62 -23.78 -2.44 -12.18
CA SER A 62 -25.06 -3.14 -12.09
C SER A 62 -25.21 -4.09 -10.88
N ARG A 63 -24.43 -3.87 -9.81
CA ARG A 63 -24.58 -4.60 -8.54
C ARG A 63 -25.49 -3.85 -7.57
N SER A 64 -26.25 -4.61 -6.79
CA SER A 64 -26.92 -4.11 -5.60
C SER A 64 -25.92 -3.76 -4.49
N ASP A 65 -26.31 -2.91 -3.55
CA ASP A 65 -25.47 -2.52 -2.39
C ASP A 65 -24.96 -3.74 -1.60
N HIS A 66 -25.81 -4.76 -1.42
CA HIS A 66 -25.44 -6.00 -0.74
C HIS A 66 -24.42 -6.82 -1.53
N GLU A 67 -24.48 -6.82 -2.86
CA GLU A 67 -23.48 -7.47 -3.71
C GLU A 67 -22.14 -6.74 -3.70
N VAL A 68 -22.16 -5.41 -3.66
CA VAL A 68 -20.97 -4.59 -3.49
C VAL A 68 -20.33 -4.86 -2.13
N GLU A 69 -21.11 -4.89 -1.05
CA GLU A 69 -20.60 -5.20 0.29
C GLU A 69 -19.95 -6.58 0.36
N ARG A 70 -20.63 -7.62 -0.14
CA ARG A 70 -20.07 -8.98 -0.18
C ARG A 70 -18.78 -9.05 -0.99
N PHE A 71 -18.71 -8.32 -2.11
CA PHE A 71 -17.50 -8.23 -2.92
C PHE A 71 -16.35 -7.58 -2.14
N LEU A 72 -16.58 -6.46 -1.46
CA LEU A 72 -15.56 -5.76 -0.69
C LEU A 72 -15.06 -6.60 0.50
N ARG A 73 -15.95 -7.33 1.19
CA ARG A 73 -15.55 -8.29 2.24
C ARG A 73 -14.65 -9.39 1.65
N SER A 74 -15.04 -9.96 0.52
CA SER A 74 -14.26 -10.99 -0.18
C SER A 74 -12.89 -10.46 -0.65
N LEU A 75 -12.83 -9.22 -1.11
CA LEU A 75 -11.59 -8.55 -1.51
C LEU A 75 -10.66 -8.35 -0.31
N GLY A 76 -11.18 -7.83 0.80
CA GLY A 76 -10.44 -7.68 2.06
C GLY A 76 -9.88 -9.00 2.56
N GLN A 77 -10.69 -10.07 2.56
CA GLN A 77 -10.25 -11.43 2.90
C GLN A 77 -9.13 -11.94 1.99
N ARG A 78 -9.24 -11.69 0.69
CA ARG A 78 -8.21 -12.08 -0.28
C ARG A 78 -6.88 -11.38 0.01
N ILE A 79 -6.92 -10.08 0.30
CA ILE A 79 -5.73 -9.29 0.67
C ILE A 79 -5.15 -9.79 1.99
N ARG A 80 -5.99 -9.98 3.02
CA ARG A 80 -5.61 -10.58 4.30
C ARG A 80 -4.87 -11.90 4.12
N SER A 81 -5.36 -12.79 3.26
CA SER A 81 -4.73 -14.09 3.02
C SER A 81 -3.28 -13.97 2.52
N LYS A 82 -2.95 -12.88 1.83
CA LYS A 82 -1.57 -12.58 1.38
C LYS A 82 -0.72 -11.93 2.46
N MET A 83 -1.34 -11.19 3.38
CA MET A 83 -0.68 -10.60 4.56
C MET A 83 -0.38 -11.65 5.66
N GLY A 84 -1.09 -12.77 5.65
CA GLY A 84 -1.01 -13.84 6.65
C GLY A 84 -1.87 -13.57 7.89
N SER A 85 -1.89 -14.52 8.82
CA SER A 85 -2.72 -14.46 10.04
C SER A 85 -2.01 -13.79 11.21
N ILE A 86 -2.81 -13.34 12.18
CA ILE A 86 -2.37 -12.95 13.51
C ILE A 86 -2.79 -14.07 14.47
N ASP A 87 -1.86 -14.53 15.29
CA ASP A 87 -2.11 -15.58 16.27
C ASP A 87 -3.02 -15.06 17.40
N PRO A 88 -4.25 -15.59 17.55
CA PRO A 88 -5.21 -15.12 18.53
C PRO A 88 -4.82 -15.45 19.97
N SER A 89 -3.91 -16.41 20.18
CA SER A 89 -3.45 -16.80 21.53
C SER A 89 -2.50 -15.78 22.17
N ARG A 90 -2.02 -14.80 21.39
CA ARG A 90 -1.11 -13.76 21.87
C ARG A 90 -1.83 -12.71 22.72
N PRO A 91 -1.13 -12.08 23.67
CA PRO A 91 -1.68 -10.95 24.42
C PRO A 91 -2.19 -9.84 23.48
N PRO A 92 -3.25 -9.09 23.86
CA PRO A 92 -3.84 -8.05 23.01
C PRO A 92 -2.84 -7.03 22.46
N SER A 93 -1.91 -6.57 23.31
CA SER A 93 -0.87 -5.63 22.90
C SER A 93 0.07 -6.21 21.83
N SER A 94 0.46 -7.49 21.95
CA SER A 94 1.29 -8.17 20.95
C SER A 94 0.55 -8.36 19.63
N ARG A 95 -0.75 -8.66 19.67
CA ARG A 95 -1.61 -8.74 18.47
C ARG A 95 -1.67 -7.41 17.72
N LEU A 96 -1.82 -6.29 18.44
CA LEU A 96 -1.80 -4.95 17.85
C LEU A 96 -0.45 -4.61 17.21
N HIS A 97 0.68 -4.95 17.85
CA HIS A 97 2.00 -4.74 17.25
C HIS A 97 2.15 -5.52 15.94
N HIS A 98 1.79 -6.80 15.93
CA HIS A 98 1.84 -7.62 14.72
C HIS A 98 0.89 -7.12 13.61
N LEU A 99 -0.28 -6.60 13.98
CA LEU A 99 -1.19 -5.95 13.04
C LEU A 99 -0.50 -4.76 12.35
N ILE A 100 0.12 -3.87 13.14
CA ILE A 100 0.82 -2.70 12.62
C ILE A 100 2.00 -3.08 11.72
N ASP A 101 2.79 -4.09 12.09
CA ASP A 101 3.91 -4.56 11.28
C ASP A 101 3.45 -5.07 9.92
N LYS A 102 2.38 -5.88 9.90
CA LYS A 102 1.78 -6.39 8.66
C LYS A 102 1.26 -5.26 7.78
N LEU A 103 0.50 -4.32 8.34
CA LEU A 103 -0.03 -3.18 7.59
C LEU A 103 1.09 -2.26 7.06
N SER A 104 2.13 -2.03 7.86
CA SER A 104 3.27 -1.20 7.44
C SER A 104 4.06 -1.85 6.31
N THR A 105 4.22 -3.17 6.34
CA THR A 105 4.80 -3.95 5.23
C THR A 105 3.97 -3.84 3.95
N ASN A 106 2.66 -3.60 4.08
CA ASN A 106 1.73 -3.37 2.96
C ASN A 106 1.49 -1.87 2.69
N HIS A 107 2.46 -1.02 3.03
CA HIS A 107 2.51 0.39 2.66
C HIS A 107 1.42 1.31 3.26
N TYR A 108 0.71 0.87 4.31
CA TYR A 108 -0.27 1.71 5.00
C TYR A 108 0.34 2.79 5.91
N GLN A 109 1.65 2.72 6.19
CA GLN A 109 2.32 3.54 7.21
C GLN A 109 1.51 3.54 8.51
N ALA A 110 1.29 2.34 9.04
CA ALA A 110 0.32 2.12 10.09
C ALA A 110 0.91 2.40 11.48
N ARG A 111 0.06 2.83 12.41
CA ARG A 111 0.34 2.88 13.85
C ARG A 111 -0.95 2.67 14.64
N TRP A 112 -0.85 2.41 15.94
CA TRP A 112 -2.01 2.35 16.82
C TRP A 112 -1.87 3.29 18.02
N GLU A 113 -3.00 3.76 18.53
CA GLU A 113 -3.11 4.64 19.70
C GLU A 113 -4.19 4.07 20.63
N ALA A 114 -4.05 4.24 21.94
CA ALA A 114 -5.12 3.92 22.89
C ALA A 114 -6.21 5.01 22.81
N GLY A 115 -7.48 4.60 22.81
CA GLY A 115 -8.64 5.49 22.83
C GLY A 115 -9.61 5.13 23.95
N ALA A 116 -10.52 6.05 24.27
CA ALA A 116 -11.52 5.84 25.34
C ALA A 116 -12.47 4.67 25.05
N GLU A 117 -12.80 4.43 23.77
CA GLU A 117 -13.65 3.31 23.32
C GLU A 117 -12.83 2.06 22.95
N GLY A 118 -11.52 2.05 23.20
CA GLY A 118 -10.61 0.98 22.80
C GLY A 118 -9.52 1.45 21.82
N PRO A 119 -8.66 0.53 21.34
CA PRO A 119 -7.55 0.85 20.45
C PRO A 119 -8.00 1.45 19.12
N GLN A 120 -7.22 2.38 18.61
CA GLN A 120 -7.42 3.01 17.30
C GLN A 120 -6.26 2.68 16.39
N VAL A 121 -6.55 2.29 15.14
CA VAL A 121 -5.56 2.10 14.09
C VAL A 121 -5.55 3.32 13.17
N LEU A 122 -4.35 3.83 12.89
CA LEU A 122 -4.15 4.99 12.04
C LEU A 122 -3.33 4.59 10.81
N PHE A 123 -3.80 4.97 9.63
CA PHE A 123 -3.04 4.86 8.38
C PHE A 123 -2.49 6.23 8.00
N GLY A 124 -1.16 6.36 7.99
CA GLY A 124 -0.47 7.56 7.51
C GLY A 124 -0.46 7.67 5.98
N ARG A 125 -0.67 6.56 5.27
CA ARG A 125 -0.71 6.51 3.82
C ARG A 125 -1.79 5.54 3.35
N CYS A 126 -2.56 5.94 2.34
CA CYS A 126 -3.42 5.02 1.60
C CYS A 126 -2.59 4.33 0.50
N PRO A 127 -2.45 2.99 0.49
CA PRO A 127 -1.76 2.29 -0.59
C PRO A 127 -2.50 2.39 -1.93
N TYR A 128 -3.80 2.70 -1.90
CA TYR A 128 -4.67 2.86 -3.08
C TYR A 128 -4.88 4.32 -3.49
N ALA A 129 -4.02 5.24 -3.04
CA ALA A 129 -4.21 6.68 -3.23
C ALA A 129 -4.43 7.12 -4.70
N SER A 130 -3.88 6.38 -5.67
CA SER A 130 -4.07 6.67 -7.10
C SER A 130 -5.51 6.44 -7.60
N ILE A 131 -6.28 5.57 -6.96
CA ILE A 131 -7.63 5.18 -7.39
C ILE A 131 -8.73 5.51 -6.37
N ILE A 132 -8.35 5.82 -5.11
CA ILE A 132 -9.29 6.00 -3.99
C ILE A 132 -10.35 7.09 -4.21
N ARG A 133 -10.05 8.09 -5.04
CA ARG A 133 -10.99 9.18 -5.35
C ARG A 133 -12.17 8.69 -6.18
N ARG A 134 -11.93 7.76 -7.11
CA ARG A 134 -12.98 7.16 -7.95
C ARG A 134 -13.63 5.95 -7.27
N HIS A 135 -12.89 5.32 -6.36
CA HIS A 135 -13.31 4.11 -5.65
C HIS A 135 -13.29 4.28 -4.12
N PRO A 136 -14.10 5.19 -3.54
CA PRO A 136 -14.13 5.43 -2.10
C PRO A 136 -14.58 4.19 -1.29
N GLU A 137 -15.27 3.25 -1.91
CA GLU A 137 -15.68 1.96 -1.35
C GLU A 137 -14.49 1.11 -0.87
N LEU A 138 -13.28 1.34 -1.39
CA LEU A 138 -12.07 0.68 -0.89
C LEU A 138 -11.77 1.03 0.57
N CYS A 139 -12.26 2.17 1.10
CA CYS A 139 -12.17 2.45 2.53
C CYS A 139 -13.01 1.47 3.37
N LYS A 140 -14.15 0.99 2.85
CA LYS A 140 -14.93 -0.08 3.51
C LYS A 140 -14.21 -1.42 3.44
N MET A 141 -13.51 -1.70 2.33
CA MET A 141 -12.65 -2.88 2.23
C MET A 141 -11.55 -2.86 3.30
N ASP A 142 -10.89 -1.71 3.52
CA ASP A 142 -9.91 -1.55 4.61
C ASP A 142 -10.53 -1.81 5.99
N GLN A 143 -11.78 -1.38 6.21
CA GLN A 143 -12.51 -1.68 7.44
C GLN A 143 -12.69 -3.19 7.61
N TYR A 144 -13.18 -3.90 6.59
CA TYR A 144 -13.36 -5.37 6.64
C TYR A 144 -12.03 -6.12 6.80
N LEU A 145 -10.96 -5.62 6.18
CA LEU A 145 -9.62 -6.14 6.37
C LEU A 145 -9.18 -6.06 7.85
N LEU A 146 -9.44 -4.94 8.51
CA LEU A 146 -9.15 -4.77 9.93
C LEU A 146 -10.04 -5.68 10.79
N GLU A 147 -11.33 -5.77 10.50
CA GLU A 147 -12.27 -6.67 11.17
C GLU A 147 -11.76 -8.11 11.15
N ASP A 148 -11.35 -8.60 9.98
CA ASP A 148 -10.85 -9.97 9.80
C ASP A 148 -9.45 -10.23 10.41
N LEU A 149 -8.61 -9.20 10.52
CA LEU A 149 -7.28 -9.31 11.13
C LEU A 149 -7.37 -9.30 12.66
N VAL A 150 -8.25 -8.47 13.21
CA VAL A 150 -8.43 -8.30 14.66
C VAL A 150 -9.39 -9.35 15.22
N GLY A 151 -10.35 -9.84 14.43
CA GLY A 151 -11.43 -10.71 14.90
C GLY A 151 -12.48 -9.93 15.70
N GLY A 152 -12.76 -8.69 15.30
CA GLY A 152 -13.68 -7.77 15.96
C GLY A 152 -14.25 -6.73 15.00
N PHE A 153 -14.95 -5.73 15.53
CA PHE A 153 -15.52 -4.67 14.69
C PHE A 153 -14.53 -3.51 14.52
N ALA A 154 -14.51 -2.92 13.34
CA ALA A 154 -13.77 -1.70 13.06
C ALA A 154 -14.73 -0.66 12.51
N ARG A 155 -14.52 0.62 12.85
CA ARG A 155 -15.30 1.73 12.28
C ARG A 155 -14.36 2.85 11.86
N GLN A 156 -14.46 3.28 10.61
CA GLN A 156 -13.70 4.44 10.16
C GLN A 156 -14.28 5.71 10.80
N THR A 157 -13.42 6.49 11.46
CA THR A 157 -13.78 7.75 12.16
C THR A 157 -13.10 8.97 11.55
N ALA A 158 -12.06 8.78 10.73
CA ALA A 158 -11.45 9.84 9.94
C ALA A 158 -10.87 9.28 8.64
N LYS A 159 -10.74 10.15 7.61
CA LYS A 159 -10.20 9.80 6.29
C LYS A 159 -9.24 10.88 5.80
N ILE A 160 -8.13 10.47 5.19
CA ILE A 160 -7.15 11.38 4.59
C ILE A 160 -7.85 12.30 3.57
N GLY A 161 -7.60 13.61 3.71
CA GLY A 161 -8.14 14.62 2.80
C GLY A 161 -9.57 15.09 3.14
N GLU A 162 -10.25 14.46 4.09
CA GLU A 162 -11.52 14.92 4.62
C GLU A 162 -11.31 15.68 5.93
N GLN A 163 -12.03 16.79 6.12
CA GLN A 163 -11.98 17.60 7.36
C GLN A 163 -10.55 17.94 7.84
N ARG A 164 -9.60 18.10 6.91
CA ARG A 164 -8.16 18.33 7.17
C ARG A 164 -7.45 17.20 7.92
N SER A 165 -8.02 16.00 7.95
CA SER A 165 -7.32 14.83 8.51
C SER A 165 -6.14 14.43 7.63
N LEU A 166 -5.00 14.21 8.28
CA LEU A 166 -3.77 13.71 7.64
C LEU A 166 -3.66 12.18 7.69
N VAL A 167 -4.64 11.51 8.30
CA VAL A 167 -4.64 10.06 8.52
C VAL A 167 -6.04 9.49 8.29
N CYS A 168 -6.12 8.21 7.91
CA CYS A 168 -7.35 7.45 8.11
C CYS A 168 -7.33 6.88 9.53
N ARG A 169 -8.42 7.01 10.28
CA ARG A 169 -8.54 6.50 11.65
C ARG A 169 -9.64 5.46 11.70
N PHE A 170 -9.34 4.32 12.33
CA PHE A 170 -10.27 3.23 12.54
C PHE A 170 -10.34 2.92 14.04
N GLN A 171 -11.52 3.07 14.63
CA GLN A 171 -11.79 2.62 15.99
C GLN A 171 -12.03 1.12 15.98
N LEU A 172 -11.32 0.38 16.83
CA LEU A 172 -11.54 -1.06 17.03
C LEU A 172 -12.46 -1.27 18.23
N TYR A 173 -13.33 -2.27 18.13
CA TYR A 173 -14.20 -2.75 19.19
C TYR A 173 -13.96 -4.25 19.39
N GLU A 174 -13.90 -4.70 20.64
CA GLU A 174 -13.81 -6.12 20.95
C GLU A 174 -15.10 -6.83 20.55
N SER A 175 -14.98 -8.05 20.01
CA SER A 175 -16.12 -8.95 19.86
C SER A 175 -16.57 -9.37 21.26
N VAL A 176 -17.84 -9.11 21.58
CA VAL A 176 -18.52 -9.64 22.78
C VAL A 176 -18.51 -11.16 22.77
#